data_AF-A0A1J3JD68-F1
#
_entry.id   AF-A0A1J3JD68-F1
#
_cell.length_a   1.000
_cell.length_b   1.000
_cell.length_c   1.000
_cell.angle_alpha   90.00
_cell.angle_beta   90.00
_cell.angle_gamma   90.00
#
_symmetry.space_group_name_H-M   'P 1'
#
loop_
_entity.id
_entity.type
_entity.pdbx_description
1 polymer ?
#
loop_
_entity_poly.entity_id
_entity_poly.type
_entity_poly.pdbx_seq_one_letter_code
_entity_poly.pdbx_strand_id
1 'polypeptide(L)'
;ELLTIDDTNLFLDLTKEVHFDAELGLLGIAFHPEFLKNGRFFVSFNCDKVVWPECSGRCACNSDVDCDPAKLDSDNGANPCQYHSVISEFFTNGTYVNPVEVRRIFTMGLPFTSHHGGQILFGPKDGYLYFMMGDGGRKGDPHNFS
;
A
#
# COMPACT_ATOMS: atom_id res chain seq x y z
N GLU A 1 -27.56 -2.72 -16.50
CA GLU A 1 -26.59 -3.83 -16.38
C GLU A 1 -26.46 -4.17 -14.91
N LEU A 2 -26.60 -5.44 -14.51
CA LEU A 2 -26.47 -5.85 -13.10
C LEU A 2 -25.00 -6.18 -12.86
N LEU A 3 -24.38 -5.55 -11.87
CA LEU A 3 -23.02 -5.88 -11.45
C LEU A 3 -23.05 -7.17 -10.64
N THR A 4 -22.27 -8.18 -11.07
CA THR A 4 -22.10 -9.46 -10.38
C THR A 4 -20.64 -9.68 -10.04
N ILE A 5 -20.38 -10.32 -8.90
CA ILE A 5 -19.04 -10.73 -8.50
C ILE A 5 -18.78 -12.13 -9.09
N ASP A 6 -17.66 -12.28 -9.82
CA ASP A 6 -17.14 -13.58 -10.24
C ASP A 6 -15.95 -13.93 -9.34
N ASP A 7 -16.15 -14.88 -8.44
CA ASP A 7 -15.13 -15.41 -7.53
C ASP A 7 -14.38 -16.64 -8.11
N THR A 8 -14.79 -17.12 -9.29
CA THR A 8 -14.17 -18.28 -9.95
C THR A 8 -12.96 -17.89 -10.79
N ASN A 9 -12.88 -16.64 -11.24
CA ASN A 9 -11.78 -16.10 -12.04
C ASN A 9 -11.18 -14.86 -11.38
N LEU A 10 -10.25 -15.07 -10.45
CA LEU A 10 -9.53 -13.98 -9.81
C LEU A 10 -8.60 -13.27 -10.82
N PHE A 11 -8.70 -11.94 -10.87
CA PHE A 11 -7.80 -11.13 -11.69
C PHE A 11 -6.36 -11.13 -11.14
N LEU A 12 -6.20 -10.92 -9.83
CA LEU A 12 -4.93 -10.92 -9.12
C LEU A 12 -5.16 -11.42 -7.68
N ASP A 13 -4.30 -12.31 -7.20
CA ASP A 13 -4.31 -12.81 -5.82
C ASP A 13 -3.02 -12.38 -5.10
N LEU A 14 -3.15 -11.51 -4.09
CA LEU A 14 -2.06 -11.03 -3.25
C LEU A 14 -2.23 -11.46 -1.77
N THR A 15 -2.97 -12.54 -1.51
CA THR A 15 -3.24 -12.99 -0.14
C THR A 15 -1.99 -13.37 0.67
N LYS A 16 -0.85 -13.58 0.00
CA LYS A 16 0.43 -13.90 0.66
C LYS A 16 1.23 -12.64 1.04
N GLU A 17 1.06 -11.57 0.28
CA GLU A 17 1.78 -10.31 0.41
C GLU A 17 1.02 -9.31 1.26
N VAL A 18 -0.32 -9.31 1.17
CA VAL A 18 -1.20 -8.36 1.84
C VAL A 18 -1.44 -8.79 3.28
N HIS A 19 -1.14 -7.89 4.21
CA HIS A 19 -1.63 -7.94 5.58
C HIS A 19 -2.98 -7.23 5.65
N PHE A 20 -4.00 -7.95 6.10
CA PHE A 20 -5.36 -7.44 6.26
C PHE A 20 -5.70 -7.31 7.75
N ASP A 21 -6.22 -6.15 8.13
CA ASP A 21 -6.79 -5.83 9.44
C ASP A 21 -7.83 -4.69 9.28
N ALA A 22 -8.30 -4.10 10.37
CA ALA A 22 -9.37 -3.10 10.38
C ALA A 22 -9.16 -1.92 9.41
N GLU A 23 -7.93 -1.41 9.31
CA GLU A 23 -7.55 -0.28 8.43
C GLU A 23 -6.35 -0.59 7.53
N LEU A 24 -5.94 -1.85 7.50
CA LEU A 24 -4.81 -2.33 6.70
C LEU A 24 -5.33 -3.37 5.70
N GLY A 25 -4.79 -3.38 4.50
CA GLY A 25 -5.21 -4.35 3.50
C GLY A 25 -4.84 -3.92 2.09
N LEU A 26 -5.63 -4.35 1.12
CA LEU A 26 -5.58 -3.80 -0.23
C LEU A 26 -6.46 -2.54 -0.26
N LEU A 27 -5.85 -1.38 -0.43
CA LEU A 27 -6.48 -0.08 -0.20
C LEU A 27 -6.69 0.74 -1.49
N GLY A 28 -5.99 0.40 -2.56
CA GLY A 28 -6.14 1.10 -3.83
C GLY A 28 -5.69 0.28 -5.03
N ILE A 29 -6.33 0.55 -6.17
CA ILE A 29 -5.89 0.10 -7.49
C ILE A 29 -6.03 1.24 -8.49
N ALA A 30 -5.02 1.42 -9.34
CA ALA A 30 -5.05 2.40 -10.42
C ALA A 30 -4.49 1.78 -11.71
N PHE A 31 -5.29 1.81 -12.77
CA PHE A 31 -4.82 1.44 -14.11
C PHE A 31 -4.00 2.59 -14.70
N HIS A 32 -2.90 2.26 -15.36
CA HIS A 32 -2.12 3.25 -16.10
C HIS A 32 -3.02 3.95 -17.14
N PRO A 33 -2.84 5.26 -17.43
CA PRO A 33 -3.67 5.97 -18.42
C PRO A 33 -3.67 5.32 -19.82
N GLU A 34 -2.62 4.57 -20.14
CA GLU A 34 -2.49 3.77 -21.37
C GLU A 34 -2.63 2.26 -21.15
N PHE A 35 -3.40 1.82 -20.15
CA PHE A 35 -3.54 0.41 -19.77
C PHE A 35 -3.87 -0.51 -20.94
N LEU A 36 -4.77 -0.10 -21.85
CA LEU A 36 -5.12 -0.90 -23.04
C LEU A 36 -3.94 -1.13 -24.00
N LYS A 37 -2.90 -0.30 -23.93
CA LYS A 37 -1.69 -0.43 -24.75
C LYS A 37 -0.57 -1.17 -24.02
N ASN A 38 -0.44 -0.97 -22.71
CA ASN A 38 0.75 -1.39 -21.96
C ASN A 38 0.48 -2.42 -20.85
N GLY A 39 -0.78 -2.70 -20.52
CA GLY A 39 -1.18 -3.66 -19.50
C GLY A 39 -0.73 -3.33 -18.07
N ARG A 40 -0.27 -2.09 -17.80
CA ARG A 40 0.29 -1.69 -16.50
C ARG A 40 -0.78 -1.19 -15.54
N PHE A 41 -0.74 -1.68 -14.31
CA PHE A 41 -1.58 -1.18 -13.24
C PHE A 41 -0.83 -1.21 -11.92
N PHE A 42 -1.34 -0.49 -10.95
CA PHE A 42 -0.69 -0.24 -9.68
C PHE A 42 -1.64 -0.63 -8.57
N VAL A 43 -1.11 -1.26 -7.53
CA VAL A 43 -1.88 -1.66 -6.34
C VAL A 43 -1.22 -1.03 -5.14
N SER A 44 -2.02 -0.40 -4.29
CA SER A 44 -1.62 0.06 -2.97
C SER A 44 -2.16 -0.88 -1.92
N PHE A 45 -1.27 -1.39 -1.08
CA PHE A 45 -1.63 -2.34 -0.02
C PHE A 45 -0.69 -2.26 1.17
N ASN A 46 -1.08 -2.88 2.27
CA ASN A 46 -0.23 -3.05 3.44
C ASN A 46 0.34 -4.45 3.53
N CYS A 47 1.57 -4.57 4.00
CA CYS A 47 2.22 -5.85 4.25
C CYS A 47 2.83 -5.89 5.66
N ASP A 48 3.11 -7.09 6.16
CA ASP A 48 3.80 -7.31 7.44
C ASP A 48 5.21 -7.85 7.21
N LYS A 49 6.23 -7.11 7.65
CA LYS A 49 7.64 -7.52 7.53
C LYS A 49 8.00 -8.78 8.30
N VAL A 50 7.23 -9.11 9.35
CA VAL A 50 7.45 -10.31 10.17
C VAL A 50 6.97 -11.56 9.43
N VAL A 51 5.88 -11.44 8.67
CA VAL A 51 5.30 -12.54 7.89
C VAL A 51 5.95 -12.66 6.51
N TRP A 52 6.17 -11.53 5.84
CA TRP A 52 6.76 -11.46 4.51
C TRP A 52 8.02 -10.59 4.52
N PRO A 53 9.23 -11.19 4.59
CA PRO A 53 10.47 -10.43 4.74
C PRO A 53 10.80 -9.45 3.61
N GLU A 54 10.21 -9.61 2.41
CA GLU A 54 10.38 -8.64 1.32
C GLU A 54 9.55 -7.36 1.51
N CYS A 55 8.64 -7.36 2.49
CA CYS A 55 7.96 -6.17 2.99
C CYS A 55 8.96 -5.29 3.77
N SER A 56 9.76 -4.54 3.04
CA SER A 56 10.84 -3.73 3.60
C SER A 56 10.79 -2.31 3.05
N GLY A 57 10.88 -1.34 3.96
CA GLY A 57 10.96 0.07 3.66
C GLY A 57 11.52 0.84 4.85
N ARG A 58 11.88 2.11 4.62
CA ARG A 58 12.27 2.99 5.71
C ARG A 58 11.03 3.32 6.54
N CYS A 59 11.17 3.26 7.86
CA CYS A 59 10.13 3.67 8.80
C CYS A 59 9.80 5.15 8.62
N ALA A 60 8.52 5.52 8.55
CA ALA A 60 8.08 6.91 8.44
C ALA A 60 8.48 7.73 9.69
N CYS A 61 8.39 7.12 10.87
CA CYS A 61 9.03 7.64 12.08
C CYS A 61 10.54 7.45 11.98
N ASN A 62 11.26 8.52 11.68
CA ASN A 62 12.71 8.54 11.61
C ASN A 62 13.26 9.93 11.94
N SER A 63 14.59 10.06 11.91
CA SER A 63 15.32 11.28 12.23
C SER A 63 14.93 12.51 11.42
N ASP A 64 14.40 12.35 10.21
CA ASP A 64 14.07 13.46 9.32
C ASP A 64 12.78 14.18 9.77
N VAL A 65 11.98 13.51 10.60
CA VAL A 65 10.75 14.02 11.21
C VAL A 65 10.84 14.03 12.74
N ASP A 66 12.06 14.12 13.28
CA ASP A 66 12.36 14.15 14.71
C ASP A 66 11.70 13.01 15.51
N CYS A 67 11.62 11.82 14.89
CA CYS A 67 10.99 10.64 15.47
C CYS A 67 11.98 9.47 15.61
N ASP A 68 11.98 8.82 16.77
CA ASP A 68 12.80 7.64 17.04
C ASP A 68 11.87 6.43 17.25
N PRO A 69 11.83 5.46 16.30
CA PRO A 69 10.91 4.35 16.37
C PRO A 69 11.21 3.41 17.56
N ALA A 70 12.43 3.43 18.11
CA ALA A 70 12.77 2.65 19.31
C ALA A 70 12.17 3.23 20.60
N LYS A 71 11.67 4.48 20.56
CA LYS A 71 10.98 5.15 21.67
C LYS A 71 9.47 5.11 21.56
N LEU A 72 8.93 4.49 20.51
CA LEU A 72 7.50 4.29 20.35
C LEU A 72 7.08 2.99 21.02
N ASP A 73 5.97 3.04 21.75
CA ASP A 73 5.30 1.84 22.26
C ASP A 73 4.64 1.07 21.11
N SER A 74 4.35 -0.21 21.34
CA SER A 74 3.51 -1.00 20.43
C SER A 74 2.11 -0.40 20.30
N ASP A 75 1.55 -0.47 19.10
CA ASP A 75 0.19 -0.02 18.81
C ASP A 75 -0.65 -1.23 18.35
N ASN A 76 -1.78 -1.47 19.01
CA ASN A 76 -2.66 -2.62 18.77
C ASN A 76 -1.93 -3.99 18.68
N GLY A 77 -0.85 -4.16 19.45
CA GLY A 77 -0.04 -5.39 19.48
C GLY A 77 1.04 -5.48 18.39
N ALA A 78 1.14 -4.49 17.50
CA ALA A 78 2.19 -4.41 16.49
C ALA A 78 3.36 -3.56 16.98
N ASN A 79 4.58 -3.96 16.59
CA ASN A 79 5.76 -3.14 16.85
C ASN A 79 5.81 -1.96 15.86
N PRO A 80 6.40 -0.81 16.26
CA PRO A 80 6.59 0.31 15.35
C PRO A 80 7.25 -0.11 14.03
N CYS A 81 6.65 0.29 12.91
CA CYS A 81 7.13 -0.03 11.57
C CYS A 81 7.27 -1.54 11.29
N GLN A 82 6.41 -2.36 11.90
CA GLN A 82 6.17 -3.73 11.50
C GLN A 82 5.43 -3.79 10.16
N TYR A 83 4.33 -3.05 10.05
CA TYR A 83 3.57 -2.95 8.81
C TYR A 83 4.13 -1.87 7.89
N HIS A 84 3.91 -2.04 6.59
CA HIS A 84 4.34 -1.06 5.58
C HIS A 84 3.20 -0.74 4.62
N SER A 85 3.11 0.51 4.17
CA SER A 85 2.37 0.86 2.95
C SER A 85 3.25 0.58 1.74
N VAL A 86 2.71 -0.14 0.76
CA VAL A 86 3.36 -0.52 -0.48
C VAL A 86 2.56 0.04 -1.66
N ILE A 87 3.26 0.50 -2.69
CA ILE A 87 2.69 0.68 -4.03
C ILE A 87 3.55 -0.13 -5.00
N SER A 88 2.93 -1.08 -5.68
CA SER A 88 3.61 -1.96 -6.63
C SER A 88 2.97 -1.91 -8.00
N GLU A 89 3.80 -1.96 -9.03
CA GLU A 89 3.38 -2.06 -10.42
C GLU A 89 3.28 -3.53 -10.84
N PHE A 90 2.17 -3.87 -11.48
CA PHE A 90 1.92 -5.16 -12.08
C PHE A 90 1.65 -5.02 -13.57
N PHE A 91 1.71 -6.15 -14.27
CA PHE A 91 1.46 -6.23 -15.71
C PHE A 91 0.54 -7.39 -16.03
N THR A 92 -0.38 -7.17 -16.96
CA THR A 92 -1.18 -8.24 -17.56
C THR A 92 -1.35 -8.07 -19.05
N ASN A 93 -1.52 -9.20 -19.75
CA ASN A 93 -1.95 -9.27 -21.14
C ASN A 93 -3.31 -9.97 -21.30
N GLY A 94 -4.01 -10.24 -20.19
CA GLY A 94 -5.25 -11.01 -20.17
C GLY A 94 -6.09 -10.76 -18.91
N THR A 95 -6.87 -11.76 -18.54
CA THR A 95 -7.82 -11.68 -17.42
C THR A 95 -7.26 -12.21 -16.11
N TYR A 96 -6.02 -12.69 -16.11
CA TYR A 96 -5.31 -13.20 -14.94
C TYR A 96 -3.91 -12.57 -14.85
N VAL A 97 -3.48 -12.29 -13.63
CA VAL A 97 -2.20 -11.65 -13.32
C VAL A 97 -1.42 -12.55 -12.38
N ASN A 98 -0.20 -12.94 -12.78
CA ASN A 98 0.74 -13.55 -11.84
C ASN A 98 1.15 -12.50 -10.79
N PRO A 99 1.17 -12.83 -9.49
CA PRO A 99 1.52 -11.89 -8.42
C PRO A 99 3.03 -11.61 -8.35
N VAL A 100 3.66 -11.39 -9.50
CA VAL A 100 5.05 -10.98 -9.61
C VAL A 100 5.06 -9.52 -9.98
N GLU A 101 5.58 -8.71 -9.07
CA GLU A 101 5.75 -7.28 -9.31
C GLU A 101 6.69 -7.05 -10.50
N VAL A 102 6.32 -6.07 -11.31
CA VAL A 102 7.21 -5.49 -12.31
C VAL A 102 8.27 -4.67 -11.60
N ARG A 103 7.81 -3.83 -10.67
CA ARG A 103 8.64 -3.01 -9.80
C ARG A 103 7.86 -2.54 -8.59
N ARG A 104 8.57 -2.33 -7.48
CA ARG A 104 8.07 -1.59 -6.34
C ARG A 104 8.25 -0.09 -6.56
N ILE A 105 7.17 0.66 -6.47
CA ILE A 105 7.15 2.12 -6.67
C ILE A 105 7.44 2.82 -5.35
N PHE A 106 6.86 2.31 -4.27
CA PHE A 106 6.92 2.93 -2.95
C PHE A 106 6.82 1.86 -1.87
N THR A 107 7.61 2.03 -0.80
CA THR A 107 7.43 1.30 0.44
C THR A 107 7.76 2.20 1.62
N MET A 108 6.91 2.22 2.63
CA MET A 108 7.11 3.02 3.83
C MET A 108 6.63 2.26 5.06
N GLY A 109 7.49 2.13 6.07
CA GLY A 109 7.13 1.50 7.34
C GLY A 109 6.22 2.41 8.16
N LEU A 110 5.17 1.82 8.72
CA LEU A 110 4.10 2.53 9.42
C LEU A 110 4.32 2.44 10.94
N PRO A 111 4.51 3.56 11.66
CA PRO A 111 4.77 3.54 13.09
C PRO A 111 3.54 3.16 13.93
N PHE A 112 2.34 3.29 13.37
CA PHE A 112 1.06 2.98 14.01
C PHE A 112 0.22 2.10 13.07
N THR A 113 -0.94 1.62 13.52
CA THR A 113 -1.76 0.66 12.76
C THR A 113 -3.02 1.25 12.12
N SER A 114 -3.25 2.57 12.24
CA SER A 114 -4.48 3.23 11.75
C SER A 114 -4.21 4.55 11.00
N HIS A 115 -5.24 4.99 10.27
CA HIS A 115 -5.38 6.21 9.49
C HIS A 115 -4.29 6.45 8.44
N HIS A 116 -3.92 5.42 7.68
CA HIS A 116 -2.87 5.56 6.66
C HIS A 116 -3.39 6.01 5.29
N GLY A 117 -4.70 5.95 5.04
CA GLY A 117 -5.20 6.11 3.67
C GLY A 117 -4.69 4.95 2.80
N GLY A 118 -4.31 5.20 1.55
CA GLY A 118 -3.93 4.12 0.63
C GLY A 118 -4.54 4.25 -0.77
N GLN A 119 -5.42 5.24 -0.96
CA GLN A 119 -5.95 5.51 -2.28
C GLN A 119 -4.81 5.93 -3.22
N ILE A 120 -4.87 5.43 -4.45
CA ILE A 120 -4.01 5.84 -5.55
C ILE A 120 -4.84 6.16 -6.78
N LEU A 121 -4.41 7.16 -7.57
CA LEU A 121 -5.02 7.49 -8.86
C LEU A 121 -4.03 8.23 -9.76
N PHE A 122 -4.22 8.14 -11.07
CA PHE A 122 -3.48 8.94 -12.03
C PHE A 122 -4.16 10.29 -12.26
N GLY A 123 -3.37 11.36 -12.21
CA GLY A 123 -3.84 12.67 -12.61
C GLY A 123 -4.17 12.70 -14.10
N PRO A 124 -5.35 13.19 -14.51
CA PRO A 124 -5.81 13.07 -15.89
C PRO A 124 -5.04 13.97 -16.88
N LYS A 125 -4.31 14.98 -16.39
CA LYS A 125 -3.59 15.95 -17.25
C LYS A 125 -2.07 15.84 -17.15
N ASP A 126 -1.54 15.62 -15.95
CA ASP A 126 -0.10 15.55 -15.69
C ASP A 126 0.44 14.11 -15.78
N GLY A 127 -0.43 13.10 -15.67
CA GLY A 127 -0.05 11.70 -15.72
C GLY A 127 0.72 11.23 -14.49
N TYR A 128 0.72 11.99 -13.39
CA TYR A 128 1.35 11.57 -12.14
C TYR A 128 0.49 10.56 -11.41
N LEU A 129 1.14 9.60 -10.74
CA LEU A 129 0.48 8.73 -9.77
C LEU A 129 0.44 9.44 -8.43
N TYR A 130 -0.76 9.73 -7.95
CA TYR A 130 -1.01 10.31 -6.64
C TYR A 130 -1.20 9.19 -5.61
N PHE A 131 -0.64 9.37 -4.43
CA PHE A 131 -0.81 8.51 -3.26
C PHE A 131 -1.36 9.35 -2.12
N MET A 132 -2.52 8.97 -1.61
CA MET A 132 -3.18 9.66 -0.50
C MET A 132 -2.80 9.00 0.82
N MET A 133 -1.99 9.69 1.61
CA MET A 133 -1.57 9.30 2.95
C MET A 133 -2.44 10.00 3.99
N GLY A 134 -2.78 9.30 5.08
CA GLY A 134 -3.45 9.88 6.24
C GLY A 134 -2.49 10.25 7.37
N ASP A 135 -3.04 10.70 8.50
CA ASP A 135 -2.29 11.21 9.66
C ASP A 135 -1.57 10.12 10.49
N GLY A 136 -1.75 8.84 10.15
CA GLY A 136 -1.13 7.73 10.86
C GLY A 136 -1.64 7.53 12.29
N GLY A 137 -2.87 7.95 12.60
CA GLY A 137 -3.63 7.45 13.75
C GLY A 137 -3.36 8.17 15.07
N ARG A 138 -2.36 9.05 15.11
CA ARG A 138 -2.08 9.88 16.29
C ARG A 138 -2.75 11.23 16.19
N LYS A 139 -3.42 11.62 17.29
CA LYS A 139 -4.08 12.91 17.42
C LYS A 139 -3.13 14.06 17.06
N GLY A 140 -3.53 14.81 16.03
CA GLY A 140 -2.84 16.04 15.61
C GLY A 140 -1.64 15.83 14.70
N ASP A 141 -1.48 14.63 14.11
CA ASP A 141 -0.40 14.28 13.19
C ASP A 141 0.99 14.72 13.69
N PRO A 142 1.45 14.22 14.85
CA PRO A 142 2.65 14.72 15.52
C PRO A 142 3.94 14.54 14.72
N HIS A 143 3.89 13.81 13.61
CA HIS A 143 5.02 13.52 12.74
C HIS A 143 4.82 14.04 11.31
N ASN A 144 3.74 14.79 11.06
CA ASN A 144 3.37 15.35 9.75
C ASN A 144 3.40 14.31 8.63
N PHE A 145 2.68 13.19 8.81
CA PHE A 145 2.53 12.14 7.81
C PHE A 145 1.56 12.52 6.68
N SER A 146 0.68 13.51 6.88
CA SER A 146 -0.32 13.99 5.91
C SER A 146 0.08 15.24 5.11
#